data_AF-A0A2N3E1Z5-F1
#
_entry.id   AF-A0A2N3E1Z5-F1
#
_cell.length_a   1.000
_cell.length_b   1.000
_cell.length_c   1.000
_cell.angle_alpha   90.00
_cell.angle_beta   90.00
_cell.angle_gamma   90.00
#
_symmetry.space_group_name_H-M   'P 1'
#
loop_
_entity.id
_entity.type
_entity.pdbx_description
1 polymer ?
#
loop_
_entity_poly.entity_id
_entity_poly.type
_entity_poly.pdbx_seq_one_letter_code
_entity_poly.pdbx_strand_id
1 'polypeptide(L)'
;TFATLSIDLRTEGTSFYSLLRNVGSSVGISTGVTFITYMTQYNHAEMAARIDPFNPAIRYNTLPGWDMTSVQGLEMINGEITRQAATIAYLNDFRLMMYLALIGVPLVFLMRARPPDTTTDEMGDTVDEVESAVAAIH
;
A
#
# COMPACT_ATOMS: atom_id res chain seq x y z
N THR A 1 -18.12 -5.25 8.21
CA THR A 1 -18.61 -4.79 9.53
C THR A 1 -19.26 -5.97 10.23
N PHE A 2 -18.95 -6.21 11.51
CA PHE A 2 -19.41 -7.36 12.32
C PHE A 2 -20.93 -7.32 12.59
N ALA A 3 -21.73 -7.40 11.53
CA ALA A 3 -23.18 -7.22 11.58
C ALA A 3 -23.93 -8.43 12.19
N THR A 4 -23.28 -9.60 12.31
CA THR A 4 -23.91 -10.85 12.76
C THR A 4 -23.43 -11.37 14.11
N LEU A 5 -22.71 -10.56 14.91
CA LEU A 5 -22.18 -10.97 16.22
C LEU A 5 -22.80 -10.16 17.36
N SER A 6 -23.11 -10.85 18.47
CA SER A 6 -23.73 -10.31 19.69
C SER A 6 -22.96 -9.09 20.23
N ILE A 7 -23.70 -8.16 20.87
CA ILE A 7 -23.20 -6.85 21.33
C ILE A 7 -21.93 -6.96 22.19
N ASP A 8 -21.78 -8.05 22.96
CA ASP A 8 -20.63 -8.28 23.84
C ASP A 8 -19.32 -8.58 23.09
N LEU A 9 -19.38 -9.10 21.86
CA LEU A 9 -18.19 -9.43 21.04
C LEU A 9 -17.81 -8.30 20.08
N ARG A 10 -18.62 -7.24 19.94
CA ARG A 10 -18.33 -6.08 19.08
C ARG A 10 -17.15 -5.24 19.60
N THR A 11 -16.99 -5.18 20.92
CA THR A 11 -15.88 -4.47 21.59
C THR A 11 -14.55 -5.18 21.35
N GLU A 12 -14.52 -6.52 21.46
CA GLU A 12 -13.34 -7.33 21.11
C GLU A 12 -13.04 -7.34 19.60
N GLY A 13 -14.06 -7.35 18.74
CA GLY A 13 -13.88 -7.30 17.29
C GLY A 13 -13.23 -5.99 16.80
N THR A 14 -13.51 -4.88 17.47
CA THR A 14 -12.97 -3.55 17.12
C THR A 14 -11.48 -3.42 17.46
N SER A 15 -11.06 -3.94 18.61
CA SER A 15 -9.64 -3.97 19.00
C SER A 15 -8.85 -4.92 18.10
N PHE A 16 -9.40 -6.10 17.78
CA PHE A 16 -8.78 -7.05 16.87
C PHE A 16 -8.61 -6.49 15.44
N TYR A 17 -9.64 -5.82 14.90
CA TYR A 17 -9.55 -5.16 13.59
C TYR A 17 -8.45 -4.08 13.55
N SER A 18 -8.35 -3.28 14.61
CA SER A 18 -7.32 -2.24 14.71
C SER A 18 -5.91 -2.81 14.78
N LEU A 19 -5.72 -3.91 15.52
CA LEU A 19 -4.46 -4.64 15.59
C LEU A 19 -4.04 -5.18 14.22
N LEU A 20 -4.95 -5.88 13.54
CA LEU A 20 -4.69 -6.41 12.20
C LEU A 20 -4.33 -5.30 11.20
N ARG A 21 -5.05 -4.17 11.25
CA ARG A 21 -4.76 -3.01 10.39
C ARG A 21 -3.37 -2.44 10.68
N ASN A 22 -3.04 -2.22 11.95
CA ASN A 22 -1.75 -1.65 12.34
C ASN A 22 -0.59 -2.58 11.94
N VAL A 23 -0.70 -3.88 12.24
CA VAL A 23 0.31 -4.88 11.85
C VAL A 23 0.42 -4.96 10.33
N GLY A 24 -0.71 -5.00 9.61
CA GLY A 24 -0.75 -5.01 8.16
C GLY A 24 -0.06 -3.79 7.55
N SER A 25 -0.33 -2.59 8.09
CA SER A 25 0.35 -1.37 7.67
C SER A 25 1.86 -1.41 7.96
N SER A 26 2.29 -1.86 9.13
CA SER A 26 3.72 -1.98 9.47
C SER A 26 4.45 -2.95 8.55
N VAL A 27 3.87 -4.13 8.29
CA VAL A 27 4.44 -5.13 7.38
C VAL A 27 4.49 -4.60 5.95
N GLY A 28 3.43 -3.93 5.50
CA GLY A 28 3.35 -3.34 4.16
C GLY A 28 4.42 -2.28 3.92
N ILE A 29 4.57 -1.34 4.86
CA ILE A 29 5.60 -0.28 4.77
C ILE A 29 7.00 -0.89 4.78
N SER A 30 7.29 -1.80 5.71
CA SER A 30 8.61 -2.45 5.77
C SER A 30 8.92 -3.19 4.47
N THR A 31 7.96 -3.94 3.94
CA THR A 31 8.15 -4.69 2.70
C THR A 31 8.37 -3.76 1.52
N GLY A 32 7.61 -2.65 1.40
CA GLY A 32 7.81 -1.66 0.33
C GLY A 32 9.19 -1.01 0.40
N VAL A 33 9.64 -0.60 1.59
CA VAL A 33 10.99 -0.02 1.79
C VAL A 33 12.08 -1.04 1.47
N THR A 34 11.93 -2.28 1.91
CA THR A 34 12.88 -3.36 1.56
C THR A 34 12.90 -3.60 0.06
N PHE A 35 11.73 -3.66 -0.58
CA PHE A 35 11.60 -3.91 -2.01
C PHE A 35 12.27 -2.82 -2.84
N ILE A 36 11.99 -1.54 -2.57
CA ILE A 36 12.62 -0.45 -3.30
C ILE A 36 14.14 -0.39 -3.08
N THR A 37 14.61 -0.68 -1.85
CA THR A 37 16.04 -0.72 -1.54
C THR A 37 16.73 -1.83 -2.34
N TYR A 38 16.17 -3.03 -2.31
CA TYR A 38 16.67 -4.18 -3.06
C TYR A 38 16.68 -3.90 -4.56
N MET A 39 15.58 -3.38 -5.10
CA MET A 39 15.44 -3.12 -6.53
C MET A 39 16.36 -1.99 -7.00
N THR A 40 16.61 -0.98 -6.16
CA THR A 40 17.60 0.07 -6.46
C THR A 40 18.99 -0.52 -6.63
N GLN A 41 19.41 -1.41 -5.73
CA GLN A 41 20.72 -2.08 -5.83
C GLN A 41 20.80 -3.01 -7.04
N TYR A 42 19.74 -3.77 -7.31
CA TYR A 42 19.65 -4.63 -8.48
C TYR A 42 19.79 -3.84 -9.79
N ASN A 43 18.96 -2.80 -9.96
CA ASN A 43 18.99 -1.95 -11.14
C ASN A 43 20.34 -1.21 -11.27
N HIS A 44 20.92 -0.74 -10.16
CA HIS A 44 22.23 -0.10 -10.18
C HIS A 44 23.30 -1.05 -10.71
N ALA A 45 23.36 -2.28 -10.18
CA ALA A 45 24.33 -3.28 -10.62
C ALA A 45 24.16 -3.63 -12.11
N GLU A 46 22.91 -3.78 -12.57
CA GLU A 46 22.62 -4.05 -13.98
C GLU A 46 23.05 -2.89 -14.91
N MET A 47 22.76 -1.65 -14.51
CA MET A 47 23.13 -0.46 -15.28
C MET A 47 24.65 -0.23 -15.29
N ALA A 48 25.30 -0.35 -14.13
CA ALA A 48 26.75 -0.22 -14.00
C ALA A 48 27.49 -1.27 -14.83
N ALA A 49 26.99 -2.51 -14.88
CA ALA A 49 27.58 -3.58 -15.69
C ALA A 49 27.53 -3.31 -17.21
N ARG A 50 26.62 -2.46 -17.68
CA ARG A 50 26.48 -2.09 -19.09
C ARG A 50 27.36 -0.90 -19.49
N ILE A 51 28.02 -0.25 -18.54
CA ILE A 51 28.92 0.87 -18.81
C ILE A 51 30.30 0.33 -19.15
N ASP A 52 30.70 0.55 -20.40
CA ASP A 52 32.02 0.20 -20.92
C ASP A 52 32.92 1.46 -20.98
N PRO A 53 33.98 1.53 -20.16
CA PRO A 53 34.96 2.63 -20.18
C PRO A 53 35.72 2.73 -21.51
N PHE A 54 35.74 1.68 -22.32
CA PHE A 54 36.44 1.64 -23.60
C PHE A 54 35.57 2.07 -24.77
N ASN A 55 34.28 2.33 -24.56
CA ASN A 55 33.41 2.83 -25.60
C ASN A 55 33.85 4.25 -26.03
N PRO A 56 34.25 4.45 -27.31
CA PRO A 56 34.72 5.76 -27.78
C PRO A 56 33.65 6.86 -27.64
N ALA A 57 32.36 6.53 -27.72
CA ALA A 57 31.29 7.50 -27.50
C ALA A 57 31.26 8.06 -26.07
N ILE A 58 31.73 7.27 -25.10
CA ILE A 58 31.82 7.64 -23.70
C ILE A 58 33.18 8.28 -23.38
N ARG A 59 34.27 7.77 -23.97
CA ARG A 59 35.63 8.33 -23.79
C ARG A 59 35.82 9.71 -24.39
N TYR A 60 35.16 10.01 -25.52
CA TYR A 60 35.22 11.32 -26.16
C TYR A 60 34.04 12.22 -25.80
N ASN A 61 33.25 11.83 -24.78
CA ASN A 61 32.15 12.64 -24.30
C ASN A 61 32.67 13.99 -23.78
N THR A 62 32.15 15.08 -24.34
CA THR A 62 32.54 16.46 -24.01
C THR A 62 31.76 17.03 -22.81
N LEU A 63 30.95 16.23 -22.13
CA LEU A 63 30.18 16.67 -20.97
C LEU A 63 31.12 16.99 -19.78
N PRO A 64 31.12 18.24 -19.26
CA PRO A 64 31.96 18.62 -18.14
C PRO A 64 31.68 17.75 -16.91
N GLY A 65 32.72 17.16 -16.32
CA GLY A 65 32.62 16.29 -15.14
C GLY A 65 32.28 14.82 -15.43
N TRP A 66 32.08 14.43 -16.68
CA TRP A 66 31.87 13.02 -17.07
C TRP A 66 33.17 12.39 -17.57
N ASP A 67 34.24 12.53 -16.78
CA ASP A 67 35.55 11.94 -17.08
C ASP A 67 35.74 10.63 -16.31
N MET A 68 35.68 9.50 -17.04
CA MET A 68 35.88 8.16 -16.50
C MET A 68 37.31 7.85 -16.06
N THR A 69 38.28 8.72 -16.38
CA THR A 69 39.67 8.59 -15.95
C THR A 69 39.93 9.29 -14.61
N SER A 70 39.02 10.18 -14.20
CA SER A 70 39.08 10.90 -12.92
C SER A 70 38.19 10.23 -11.87
N VAL A 71 38.63 10.27 -10.61
CA VAL A 71 37.81 9.77 -9.49
C VAL A 71 36.49 10.56 -9.38
N GLN A 72 36.57 11.88 -9.54
CA GLN A 72 35.41 12.77 -9.46
C GLN A 72 34.38 12.46 -10.54
N GLY A 73 34.82 12.20 -11.77
CA GLY A 73 33.88 11.87 -12.86
C GLY A 73 33.25 10.49 -12.69
N LEU A 74 33.99 9.51 -12.17
CA LEU A 74 33.43 8.21 -11.80
C LEU A 74 32.37 8.34 -10.68
N GLU A 75 32.59 9.17 -9.67
CA GLU A 75 31.61 9.44 -8.63
C GLU A 75 30.33 10.09 -9.18
N MET A 76 30.47 11.08 -10.07
CA MET A 76 29.33 11.73 -10.73
C MET A 76 28.50 10.75 -11.55
N ILE A 77 29.16 9.90 -12.33
CA ILE A 77 28.51 8.85 -13.13
C ILE A 77 27.80 7.84 -12.21
N ASN A 78 28.48 7.36 -11.17
CA ASN A 78 27.91 6.45 -10.19
C ASN A 78 26.67 7.04 -9.48
N GLY A 79 26.71 8.34 -9.15
CA GLY A 79 25.59 9.07 -8.60
C GLY A 79 24.38 9.09 -9.53
N GLU A 80 24.61 9.37 -10.82
CA GLU A 80 23.53 9.38 -11.82
C GLU A 80 22.96 7.99 -12.08
N ILE A 81 23.79 6.94 -12.15
CA ILE A 81 23.31 5.55 -12.23
C ILE A 81 22.42 5.24 -11.03
N THR A 82 22.86 5.59 -9.82
CA THR A 82 22.08 5.37 -8.60
C THR A 82 20.74 6.10 -8.64
N ARG A 83 20.73 7.35 -9.12
CA ARG A 83 19.50 8.14 -9.26
C ARG A 83 18.52 7.50 -10.25
N GLN A 84 19.01 7.03 -11.39
CA GLN A 84 18.18 6.35 -12.39
C GLN A 84 17.71 4.97 -11.90
N ALA A 85 18.58 4.20 -11.25
CA ALA A 85 18.25 2.92 -10.65
C ALA A 85 17.14 3.03 -9.59
N ALA A 86 17.22 4.07 -8.73
CA ALA A 86 16.19 4.39 -7.75
C ALA A 86 14.87 4.78 -8.44
N THR A 87 14.92 5.56 -9.51
CA THR A 87 13.71 5.93 -10.29
C THR A 87 13.01 4.69 -10.84
N ILE A 88 13.76 3.74 -11.42
CA ILE A 88 13.20 2.48 -11.91
C ILE A 88 12.65 1.65 -10.74
N ALA A 89 13.32 1.63 -9.59
CA ALA A 89 12.85 0.93 -8.40
C ALA A 89 11.51 1.48 -7.90
N TYR A 90 11.32 2.81 -7.87
CA TYR A 90 10.02 3.43 -7.57
C TYR A 90 8.93 3.02 -8.55
N LEU A 91 9.22 2.97 -9.86
CA LEU A 91 8.26 2.50 -10.87
C LEU A 91 7.85 1.04 -10.63
N ASN A 92 8.79 0.20 -10.21
CA ASN A 92 8.49 -1.19 -9.85
C ASN A 92 7.65 -1.28 -8.58
N ASP A 93 7.91 -0.45 -7.57
CA ASP A 93 7.10 -0.39 -6.35
C ASP A 93 5.65 0.06 -6.64
N PHE A 94 5.47 1.06 -7.51
CA PHE A 94 4.12 1.45 -7.96
C PHE A 94 3.38 0.32 -8.68
N ARG A 95 4.07 -0.47 -9.50
CA ARG A 95 3.47 -1.66 -10.13
C ARG A 95 3.09 -2.71 -9.09
N LEU A 96 3.92 -2.93 -8.08
CA LEU A 96 3.61 -3.83 -6.97
C LEU A 96 2.36 -3.36 -6.22
N MET A 97 2.29 -2.07 -5.87
CA MET A 97 1.13 -1.48 -5.19
C MET A 97 -0.15 -1.55 -6.04
N MET A 98 -0.02 -1.37 -7.36
CA MET A 98 -1.13 -1.58 -8.31
C MET A 98 -1.65 -3.01 -8.24
N TYR A 99 -0.77 -4.02 -8.29
CA TYR A 99 -1.19 -5.42 -8.20
C TYR A 99 -1.81 -5.75 -6.84
N LEU A 100 -1.24 -5.24 -5.74
CA LEU A 100 -1.80 -5.41 -4.39
C LEU A 100 -3.21 -4.82 -4.30
N ALA A 101 -3.43 -3.62 -4.85
CA ALA A 101 -4.75 -2.99 -4.90
C ALA A 101 -5.73 -3.82 -5.75
N LEU A 102 -5.31 -4.28 -6.93
CA LEU A 102 -6.14 -5.12 -7.81
C LEU A 102 -6.56 -6.43 -7.15
N ILE A 103 -5.68 -7.07 -6.36
CA ILE A 103 -6.00 -8.27 -5.57
C ILE A 103 -6.94 -7.94 -4.40
N GLY A 104 -6.84 -6.73 -3.82
CA GLY A 104 -7.72 -6.27 -2.76
C GLY A 104 -9.17 -6.05 -3.19
N VAL A 105 -9.40 -5.62 -4.44
CA VAL A 105 -10.74 -5.36 -4.98
C VAL A 105 -11.71 -6.55 -4.84
N PRO A 106 -11.40 -7.77 -5.31
CA PRO A 106 -12.32 -8.91 -5.18
C PRO A 106 -12.58 -9.30 -3.71
N LEU A 107 -11.61 -9.12 -2.81
CA LEU A 107 -11.80 -9.38 -1.38
C LEU A 107 -12.85 -8.44 -0.77
N VAL A 108 -12.86 -7.17 -1.17
CA VAL A 108 -13.88 -6.20 -0.72
C VAL A 108 -15.27 -6.62 -1.20
N PHE A 109 -15.39 -7.09 -2.44
CA PHE A 109 -16.67 -7.60 -2.95
C PHE A 109 -17.15 -8.84 -2.20
N LEU A 110 -16.24 -9.75 -1.82
CA LEU A 110 -16.56 -10.94 -1.03
C LEU A 110 -16.99 -10.60 0.41
N MET A 111 -16.44 -9.53 0.99
CA MET A 111 -16.72 -9.11 2.37
C MET A 111 -17.95 -8.20 2.51
N ARG A 112 -18.69 -7.92 1.44
CA ARG A 112 -19.89 -7.07 1.51
C ARG A 112 -20.97 -7.73 2.39
N ALA A 113 -21.06 -7.27 3.63
CA ALA A 113 -22.10 -7.65 4.58
C ALA A 113 -23.48 -7.20 4.11
N ARG A 114 -24.50 -8.03 4.37
CA ARG A 114 -25.91 -7.72 4.11
C ARG A 114 -26.31 -6.47 4.91
N PRO A 115 -27.11 -5.53 4.34
CA PRO A 115 -27.67 -4.42 5.10
C PRO A 115 -28.42 -4.94 6.33
N PRO A 116 -28.41 -4.23 7.48
CA PRO A 116 -29.27 -4.56 8.60
C PRO A 116 -30.73 -4.52 8.12
N ASP A 117 -31.50 -5.58 8.36
CA ASP A 117 -32.95 -5.56 8.10
C ASP A 117 -33.59 -4.58 9.10
N THR A 118 -33.92 -3.39 8.62
CA THR A 118 -34.60 -2.32 9.39
C THR A 118 -36.07 -2.62 9.66
N THR A 119 -36.57 -3.79 9.25
CA THR A 119 -38.00 -4.12 9.30
C THR A 119 -38.49 -4.53 10.70
N THR A 120 -37.58 -4.88 11.61
CA THR A 120 -37.95 -5.33 12.97
C THR A 120 -38.07 -4.16 13.95
N ASP A 121 -37.33 -3.06 13.76
CA ASP A 121 -37.37 -1.89 14.66
C ASP A 121 -38.67 -1.08 14.51
N GLU A 122 -39.20 -0.91 13.30
CA GLU A 122 -40.46 -0.15 13.11
C GLU A 122 -41.69 -0.89 13.68
N MET A 123 -41.62 -2.22 13.78
CA MET A 123 -42.72 -3.01 14.33
C MET A 123 -42.73 -3.06 15.86
N GLY A 124 -41.58 -2.78 16.51
CA GLY A 124 -41.49 -2.62 17.97
C GLY A 124 -41.98 -1.25 18.42
N ASP A 125 -41.54 -0.18 17.74
CA ASP A 125 -41.91 1.21 18.07
C ASP A 125 -43.43 1.43 17.93
N THR A 126 -44.06 0.81 16.92
CA THR A 126 -45.51 0.90 16.72
C THR A 126 -46.31 0.13 17.76
N VAL A 127 -45.79 -0.99 18.29
CA VAL A 127 -46.44 -1.75 19.35
C VAL A 127 -46.32 -1.02 20.69
N ASP A 128 -45.14 -0.48 20.99
CA ASP A 128 -44.88 0.30 22.21
C ASP A 128 -45.69 1.61 22.22
N GLU A 129 -45.85 2.29 21.07
CA GLU A 129 -46.69 3.48 20.93
C GLU A 129 -48.17 3.18 21.18
N VAL A 130 -48.67 2.05 20.66
CA VAL A 130 -50.05 1.61 20.88
C VAL A 130 -50.26 1.20 22.34
N GLU A 131 -49.32 0.50 22.96
CA GLU A 131 -49.41 0.08 24.37
C GLU A 131 -49.38 1.29 25.32
N SER A 132 -48.56 2.31 25.02
CA SER A 132 -48.52 3.58 25.75
C SER A 132 -49.83 4.37 25.63
N ALA A 133 -50.42 4.42 24.42
CA ALA A 133 -51.69 5.08 24.18
C ALA A 133 -52.86 4.41 24.92
N VAL A 134 -52.84 3.07 25.03
CA VAL A 134 -53.85 2.30 25.79
C VAL A 134 -53.71 2.54 27.30
N ALA A 135 -52.48 2.62 27.82
CA ALA A 135 -52.22 2.88 29.23
C ALA A 135 -52.65 4.28 29.69
N ALA A 136 -52.64 5.27 28.80
CA ALA A 136 -53.03 6.65 29.11
C ALA A 136 -54.56 6.87 29.24
N ILE A 137 -55.37 5.88 28.84
CA ILE A 137 -56.84 5.97 28.85
C ILE A 137 -57.46 5.33 30.11
N HIS A 138 -56.67 4.64 30.94
CA HIS A 138 -57.08 4.05 32.22
C HIS A 138 -56.60 4.86 33.43
#